data_AF-A0A3R6DTT7-F1
#
_entry.id   AF-A0A3R6DTT7-F1
#
_cell.length_a   1.000
_cell.length_b   1.000
_cell.length_c   1.000
_cell.angle_alpha   90.00
_cell.angle_beta   90.00
_cell.angle_gamma   90.00
#
_symmetry.space_group_name_H-M   'P 1'
#
loop_
_entity.id
_entity.type
_entity.pdbx_description
1 polymer ?
#
loop_
_entity_poly.entity_id
_entity_poly.type
_entity_poly.pdbx_seq_one_letter_code
_entity_poly.pdbx_strand_id
1 'polypeptide(L)'
;MRSLDLPCYATQRIVDVFSYKDVFKATCESYGIHGIPEYYLDAEMKPSDIAKIKYPVMVKPVDNGGGVGMTVVYKEEELKEAVDKALAASPNKRFIVERYMEGVEDMGMYYTFKDGYCSASCIYDRYTTDEQRGKSRVCLGGTYPSKHMDEYMKRMHFNAVRMFKEIGIKNGILMLSGFYENGEFYVYDTGFRLQGEAPHLLLQKIYGYDQREMLIRFALTGNEGESVNLYKEDPYMKGKWAATVWFLLRKGRITKVEGFEDIEKDSRVVANVVRLAEGDEVPQEWIGNEKQVLTRLYLVCDTKEELATAIQEYQDKVKVYDEAGNNMLLKGFDVKKALKL
;
A
#
# COMPACT_ATOMS: atom_id res chain seq x y z
N MET A 1 -5.33 26.04 -3.39
CA MET A 1 -3.88 26.31 -3.19
C MET A 1 -3.34 27.29 -4.23
N ARG A 2 -3.50 27.07 -5.54
CA ARG A 2 -3.09 28.07 -6.55
C ARG A 2 -3.77 29.44 -6.38
N SER A 3 -4.99 29.46 -5.86
CA SER A 3 -5.72 30.69 -5.51
C SER A 3 -5.18 31.44 -4.29
N LEU A 4 -4.30 30.81 -3.50
CA LEU A 4 -3.74 31.36 -2.26
C LEU A 4 -2.23 31.65 -2.38
N ASP A 5 -1.63 31.44 -3.56
CA ASP A 5 -0.19 31.61 -3.81
C ASP A 5 0.74 30.86 -2.83
N LEU A 6 0.28 29.72 -2.33
CA LEU A 6 1.06 28.87 -1.42
C LEU A 6 1.82 27.78 -2.19
N PRO A 7 3.02 27.37 -1.71
CA PRO A 7 3.76 26.27 -2.29
C PRO A 7 2.93 24.99 -2.43
N CYS A 8 2.95 24.40 -3.62
CA CYS A 8 2.27 23.14 -3.91
C CYS A 8 3.06 22.40 -5.00
N TYR A 9 3.54 21.20 -4.68
CA TYR A 9 4.32 20.40 -5.63
C TYR A 9 3.44 19.67 -6.66
N ALA A 10 2.12 19.60 -6.43
CA ALA A 10 1.17 18.98 -7.35
C ALA A 10 0.59 20.00 -8.33
N THR A 11 0.85 19.80 -9.62
CA THR A 11 0.17 20.54 -10.69
C THR A 11 -1.21 19.95 -10.96
N GLN A 12 -2.08 20.68 -11.67
CA GLN A 12 -3.40 20.14 -12.05
C GLN A 12 -3.26 18.83 -12.85
N ARG A 13 -2.32 18.79 -13.81
CA ARG A 13 -2.02 17.56 -14.58
C ARG A 13 -1.64 16.39 -13.68
N ILE A 14 -0.81 16.62 -12.67
CA ILE A 14 -0.43 15.58 -11.69
C ILE A 14 -1.67 15.11 -10.91
N VAL A 15 -2.49 16.05 -10.43
CA VAL A 15 -3.72 15.72 -9.70
C VAL A 15 -4.65 14.90 -10.58
N ASP A 16 -4.86 15.29 -11.84
CA ASP A 16 -5.74 14.58 -12.77
C ASP A 16 -5.24 13.15 -13.03
N VAL A 17 -3.94 12.97 -13.26
CA VAL A 17 -3.37 11.63 -13.51
C VAL A 17 -3.47 10.73 -12.28
N PHE A 18 -3.21 11.22 -11.07
CA PHE A 18 -3.12 10.37 -9.87
C PHE A 18 -4.40 10.33 -9.01
N SER A 19 -5.46 11.08 -9.37
CA SER A 19 -6.74 11.07 -8.64
C SER A 19 -7.83 10.26 -9.33
N TYR A 20 -7.73 10.04 -10.64
CA TYR A 20 -8.71 9.31 -11.43
C TYR A 20 -8.12 8.00 -11.95
N LYS A 21 -8.73 6.86 -11.61
CA LYS A 21 -8.16 5.54 -11.90
C LYS A 21 -8.07 5.23 -13.38
N ASP A 22 -9.07 5.65 -14.15
CA ASP A 22 -9.09 5.51 -15.61
C ASP A 22 -7.97 6.33 -16.28
N VAL A 23 -7.79 7.59 -15.86
CA VAL A 23 -6.73 8.46 -16.38
C VAL A 23 -5.35 7.94 -16.00
N PHE A 24 -5.18 7.49 -14.76
CA PHE A 24 -3.95 6.85 -14.27
C PHE A 24 -3.58 5.65 -15.14
N LYS A 25 -4.51 4.71 -15.35
CA LYS A 25 -4.25 3.47 -16.09
C LYS A 25 -3.95 3.75 -17.56
N ALA A 26 -4.74 4.59 -18.22
CA ALA A 26 -4.48 4.99 -19.61
C ALA A 26 -3.11 5.68 -19.76
N THR A 27 -2.72 6.49 -18.76
CA THR A 27 -1.38 7.07 -18.71
C THR A 27 -0.33 5.97 -18.59
N CYS A 28 -0.44 5.05 -17.63
CA CYS A 28 0.49 3.93 -17.47
C CYS A 28 0.69 3.11 -18.75
N GLU A 29 -0.41 2.75 -19.42
CA GLU A 29 -0.36 1.95 -20.66
C GLU A 29 0.43 2.65 -21.76
N SER A 30 0.29 3.97 -21.92
CA SER A 30 1.05 4.75 -22.91
C SER A 30 2.57 4.73 -22.68
N TYR A 31 3.01 4.36 -21.47
CA TYR A 31 4.43 4.21 -21.12
C TYR A 31 4.90 2.75 -21.05
N GLY A 32 4.04 1.77 -21.37
CA GLY A 32 4.36 0.36 -21.25
C GLY A 32 4.38 -0.12 -19.79
N ILE A 33 3.52 0.47 -18.96
CA ILE A 33 3.25 0.02 -17.59
C ILE A 33 1.87 -0.60 -17.59
N HIS A 34 1.77 -1.88 -17.30
CA HIS A 34 0.51 -2.61 -17.40
C HIS A 34 -0.37 -2.32 -16.18
N GLY A 35 -1.62 -1.93 -16.43
CA GLY A 35 -2.68 -1.96 -15.42
C GLY A 35 -3.28 -3.37 -15.28
N ILE A 36 -4.07 -3.60 -14.24
CA ILE A 36 -4.85 -4.86 -14.13
C ILE A 36 -5.72 -5.03 -15.40
N PRO A 37 -5.77 -6.23 -16.00
CA PRO A 37 -6.64 -6.52 -17.14
C PRO A 37 -8.10 -6.12 -16.89
N GLU A 38 -8.68 -5.38 -17.84
CA GLU A 38 -10.03 -4.81 -17.73
C GLU A 38 -11.03 -5.51 -18.66
N TYR A 39 -12.30 -5.38 -18.30
CA TYR A 39 -13.44 -5.73 -19.15
C TYR A 39 -14.25 -4.48 -19.40
N TYR A 40 -14.55 -4.20 -20.68
CA TYR A 40 -15.48 -3.12 -21.01
C TYR A 40 -16.88 -3.49 -20.52
N LEU A 41 -17.46 -2.62 -19.69
CA LEU A 41 -18.85 -2.68 -19.27
C LEU A 41 -19.30 -1.25 -18.91
N ASP A 42 -20.39 -0.80 -19.52
CA ASP A 42 -21.01 0.48 -19.22
C ASP A 42 -22.31 0.29 -18.40
N ALA A 43 -22.98 1.40 -18.07
CA ALA A 43 -24.21 1.38 -17.29
C ALA A 43 -25.39 0.71 -18.03
N GLU A 44 -25.32 0.50 -19.35
CA GLU A 44 -26.35 -0.23 -20.10
C GLU A 44 -26.24 -1.74 -19.88
N MET A 45 -25.09 -2.23 -19.40
CA MET A 45 -24.85 -3.63 -19.05
C MET A 45 -25.30 -4.60 -20.15
N LYS A 46 -24.84 -4.36 -21.39
CA LYS A 46 -25.21 -5.16 -22.56
C LYS A 46 -24.82 -6.63 -22.36
N PRO A 47 -25.72 -7.59 -22.68
CA PRO A 47 -25.42 -9.02 -22.58
C PRO A 47 -24.16 -9.45 -23.34
N SER A 48 -23.87 -8.81 -24.48
CA SER A 48 -22.68 -9.09 -25.29
C SER A 48 -21.36 -8.74 -24.61
N ASP A 49 -21.37 -7.75 -23.71
CA ASP A 49 -20.18 -7.33 -22.98
C ASP A 49 -20.04 -8.12 -21.68
N ILE A 50 -21.16 -8.39 -21.00
CA ILE A 50 -21.20 -9.29 -19.85
C ILE A 50 -20.64 -10.68 -20.22
N ALA A 51 -21.03 -11.23 -21.37
CA ALA A 51 -20.57 -12.55 -21.82
C ALA A 51 -19.05 -12.67 -22.05
N LYS A 52 -18.32 -11.55 -22.13
CA LYS A 52 -16.85 -11.52 -22.26
C LYS A 52 -16.13 -11.52 -20.91
N ILE A 53 -16.84 -11.23 -19.81
CA ILE A 53 -16.28 -11.13 -18.47
C ILE A 53 -15.85 -12.52 -17.99
N LYS A 54 -14.61 -12.62 -17.49
CA LYS A 54 -14.12 -13.84 -16.84
C LYS A 54 -14.03 -13.59 -15.34
N TYR A 55 -14.91 -14.24 -14.59
CA TYR A 55 -14.97 -14.14 -13.14
C TYR A 55 -13.84 -14.93 -12.45
N PRO A 56 -13.41 -14.53 -11.23
CA PRO A 56 -13.90 -13.38 -10.47
C PRO A 56 -13.37 -12.03 -10.99
N VAL A 57 -14.17 -10.97 -10.83
CA VAL A 57 -13.81 -9.59 -11.16
C VAL A 57 -13.99 -8.64 -9.98
N MET A 58 -13.26 -7.55 -9.99
CA MET A 58 -13.43 -6.42 -9.07
C MET A 58 -14.19 -5.31 -9.79
N VAL A 59 -15.32 -4.89 -9.22
CA VAL A 59 -16.06 -3.70 -9.65
C VAL A 59 -15.77 -2.57 -8.68
N LYS A 60 -15.34 -1.40 -9.19
CA LYS A 60 -14.97 -0.26 -8.34
C LYS A 60 -15.26 1.10 -9.00
N PRO A 61 -15.56 2.16 -8.21
CA PRO A 61 -15.66 3.52 -8.74
C PRO A 61 -14.29 4.03 -9.21
N VAL A 62 -14.29 4.92 -10.21
CA VAL A 62 -13.04 5.48 -10.79
C VAL A 62 -12.43 6.62 -9.96
N ASP A 63 -13.24 7.23 -9.10
CA ASP A 63 -13.00 8.52 -8.44
C ASP A 63 -13.23 8.46 -6.92
N ASN A 64 -13.02 7.28 -6.33
CA ASN A 64 -13.08 7.08 -4.89
C ASN A 64 -11.86 6.28 -4.39
N GLY A 65 -11.54 6.43 -3.11
CA GLY A 65 -10.40 5.81 -2.44
C GLY A 65 -10.79 4.91 -1.26
N GLY A 66 -9.81 4.23 -0.66
CA GLY A 66 -10.00 3.51 0.61
C GLY A 66 -10.96 2.32 0.55
N GLY A 67 -11.19 1.72 -0.61
CA GLY A 67 -12.08 0.55 -0.76
C GLY A 67 -13.56 0.89 -0.87
N VAL A 68 -13.94 2.16 -0.82
CA VAL A 68 -15.35 2.57 -0.85
C VAL A 68 -15.97 2.24 -2.21
N GLY A 69 -17.12 1.57 -2.20
CA GLY A 69 -17.84 1.16 -3.42
C GLY A 69 -17.23 -0.04 -4.16
N MET A 70 -16.16 -0.65 -3.62
CA MET A 70 -15.54 -1.83 -4.23
C MET A 70 -16.32 -3.11 -3.90
N THR A 71 -16.44 -4.01 -4.87
CA THR A 71 -17.10 -5.32 -4.71
C THR A 71 -16.39 -6.37 -5.56
N VAL A 72 -16.04 -7.51 -4.95
CA VAL A 72 -15.59 -8.69 -5.68
C VAL A 72 -16.82 -9.46 -6.15
N VAL A 73 -16.88 -9.74 -7.43
CA VAL A 73 -17.99 -10.43 -8.12
C VAL A 73 -17.47 -11.78 -8.58
N TYR A 74 -18.02 -12.86 -8.05
CA TYR A 74 -17.60 -14.22 -8.36
C TYR A 74 -18.43 -14.86 -9.48
N LYS A 75 -19.62 -14.31 -9.75
CA LYS A 75 -20.56 -14.81 -10.75
C LYS A 75 -21.41 -13.68 -11.32
N GLU A 76 -21.98 -13.91 -12.50
CA GLU A 76 -22.70 -12.89 -13.26
C GLU A 76 -23.90 -12.30 -12.51
N GLU A 77 -24.60 -13.10 -11.70
CA GLU A 77 -25.80 -12.67 -10.99
C GLU A 77 -25.50 -11.58 -9.94
N GLU A 78 -24.26 -11.48 -9.49
CA GLU A 78 -23.79 -10.49 -8.52
C GLU A 78 -23.37 -9.16 -9.18
N LEU A 79 -23.20 -9.15 -10.51
CA LEU A 79 -22.59 -8.02 -11.23
C LEU A 79 -23.46 -6.75 -11.15
N LYS A 80 -24.79 -6.88 -11.27
CA LYS A 80 -25.69 -5.73 -11.27
C LYS A 80 -25.65 -4.97 -9.94
N GLU A 81 -25.73 -5.69 -8.83
CA GLU A 81 -25.67 -5.09 -7.50
C GLU A 81 -24.32 -4.41 -7.25
N ALA A 82 -23.23 -5.04 -7.69
CA ALA A 82 -21.89 -4.48 -7.60
C ALA A 82 -21.73 -3.17 -8.39
N VAL A 83 -22.27 -3.11 -9.62
CA VAL A 83 -22.26 -1.91 -10.46
C VAL A 83 -23.09 -0.80 -9.82
N ASP A 84 -24.29 -1.09 -9.33
CA ASP A 84 -25.15 -0.10 -8.68
C ASP A 84 -24.47 0.50 -7.44
N LYS A 85 -23.81 -0.34 -6.63
CA LYS A 85 -23.03 0.10 -5.47
C LYS A 85 -21.84 0.98 -5.87
N ALA A 86 -21.12 0.63 -6.92
CA ALA A 86 -20.01 1.44 -7.42
C ALA A 86 -20.48 2.80 -7.95
N LEU A 87 -21.57 2.83 -8.72
CA LEU A 87 -22.19 4.06 -9.23
C LEU A 87 -22.75 4.94 -8.11
N ALA A 88 -23.35 4.36 -7.08
CA ALA A 88 -23.80 5.10 -5.90
C ALA A 88 -22.63 5.79 -5.19
N ALA A 89 -21.47 5.13 -5.13
CA ALA A 89 -20.25 5.62 -4.49
C ALA A 89 -19.37 6.52 -5.38
N SER A 90 -19.66 6.64 -6.68
CA SER A 90 -18.93 7.49 -7.62
C SER A 90 -19.60 8.86 -7.78
N PRO A 91 -18.94 9.97 -7.40
CA PRO A 91 -19.42 11.32 -7.70
C PRO A 91 -19.72 11.54 -9.19
N ASN A 92 -18.85 11.05 -10.07
CA ASN A 92 -19.00 11.19 -11.52
C ASN A 92 -19.87 10.09 -12.17
N LYS A 93 -20.45 9.17 -11.37
CA LYS A 93 -21.25 8.05 -11.87
C LYS A 93 -20.50 7.17 -12.88
N ARG A 94 -19.23 6.86 -12.59
CA ARG A 94 -18.38 6.00 -13.41
C ARG A 94 -17.79 4.86 -12.58
N PHE A 95 -17.63 3.70 -13.21
CA PHE A 95 -17.04 2.51 -12.62
C PHE A 95 -16.12 1.81 -13.62
N ILE A 96 -15.31 0.87 -13.13
CA ILE A 96 -14.49 -0.03 -13.94
C ILE A 96 -14.63 -1.47 -13.44
N VAL A 97 -14.44 -2.42 -14.36
CA VAL A 97 -14.47 -3.86 -14.10
C VAL A 97 -13.11 -4.45 -14.46
N GLU A 98 -12.44 -5.02 -13.47
CA GLU A 98 -11.08 -5.55 -13.62
C GLU A 98 -11.02 -7.02 -13.20
N ARG A 99 -10.08 -7.79 -13.73
CA ARG A 99 -9.77 -9.12 -13.18
C ARG A 99 -9.48 -9.00 -11.68
N TYR A 100 -10.11 -9.85 -10.87
CA TYR A 100 -9.77 -9.91 -9.45
C TYR A 100 -8.44 -10.65 -9.27
N MET A 101 -7.43 -9.96 -8.73
CA MET A 101 -6.06 -10.45 -8.56
C MET A 101 -5.92 -11.34 -7.31
N GLU A 102 -6.78 -12.35 -7.20
CA GLU A 102 -6.80 -13.29 -6.07
C GLU A 102 -5.56 -14.19 -6.06
N GLY A 103 -4.94 -14.36 -4.88
CA GLY A 103 -3.76 -15.20 -4.73
C GLY A 103 -2.48 -14.65 -5.38
N VAL A 104 -2.55 -13.47 -6.01
CA VAL A 104 -1.40 -12.80 -6.63
C VAL A 104 -0.60 -12.02 -5.59
N GLU A 105 0.71 -11.92 -5.79
CA GLU A 105 1.61 -11.23 -4.87
C GLU A 105 1.44 -9.72 -4.99
N ASP A 106 1.13 -9.04 -3.88
CA ASP A 106 0.93 -7.58 -3.81
C ASP A 106 2.27 -6.90 -3.45
N MET A 107 2.51 -5.70 -3.98
CA MET A 107 3.74 -4.96 -3.78
C MET A 107 3.53 -3.45 -3.89
N GLY A 108 4.47 -2.69 -3.33
CA GLY A 108 4.50 -1.24 -3.42
C GLY A 108 5.83 -0.73 -3.96
N MET A 109 5.74 0.20 -4.90
CA MET A 109 6.88 0.92 -5.48
C MET A 109 6.85 2.36 -4.98
N TYR A 110 7.78 2.71 -4.11
CA TYR A 110 7.77 3.99 -3.40
C TYR A 110 8.90 4.88 -3.89
N TYR A 111 8.55 6.11 -4.28
CA TYR A 111 9.44 7.05 -4.92
C TYR A 111 9.44 8.40 -4.21
N THR A 112 10.61 9.03 -4.22
CA THR A 112 10.81 10.39 -3.72
C THR A 112 11.36 11.27 -4.82
N PHE A 113 10.83 12.47 -4.91
CA PHE A 113 11.20 13.45 -5.93
C PHE A 113 11.73 14.71 -5.27
N LYS A 114 12.83 15.23 -5.81
CA LYS A 114 13.40 16.52 -5.43
C LYS A 114 14.07 17.15 -6.66
N ASP A 115 13.68 18.37 -6.99
CA ASP A 115 14.24 19.15 -8.10
C ASP A 115 14.26 18.42 -9.45
N GLY A 116 13.27 17.54 -9.69
CA GLY A 116 13.15 16.73 -10.90
C GLY A 116 13.98 15.44 -10.89
N TYR A 117 14.81 15.22 -9.87
CA TYR A 117 15.40 13.90 -9.63
C TYR A 117 14.36 12.97 -8.98
N CYS A 118 14.30 11.73 -9.46
CA CYS A 118 13.40 10.69 -8.98
C CYS A 118 14.22 9.52 -8.42
N SER A 119 14.09 9.27 -7.13
CA SER A 119 14.64 8.08 -6.48
C SER A 119 13.56 7.01 -6.33
N ALA A 120 13.86 5.76 -6.69
CA ALA A 120 13.11 4.61 -6.21
C ALA A 120 13.55 4.30 -4.78
N SER A 121 13.00 5.03 -3.82
CA SER A 121 13.46 5.03 -2.42
C SER A 121 13.32 3.66 -1.75
N CYS A 122 12.26 2.91 -2.05
CA CYS A 122 12.15 1.50 -1.68
C CYS A 122 11.05 0.78 -2.48
N ILE A 123 11.24 -0.52 -2.73
CA ILE A 123 10.22 -1.41 -3.28
C ILE A 123 10.01 -2.55 -2.30
N TYR A 124 8.76 -2.93 -2.03
CA TYR A 124 8.43 -3.90 -0.99
C TYR A 124 7.31 -4.83 -1.40
N ASP A 125 7.35 -6.05 -0.88
CA ASP A 125 6.26 -7.00 -0.98
C ASP A 125 5.26 -6.74 0.16
N ARG A 126 3.96 -6.83 -0.14
CA ARG A 126 2.87 -6.60 0.81
C ARG A 126 2.11 -7.90 1.06
N TYR A 127 1.80 -8.13 2.33
CA TYR A 127 1.06 -9.32 2.77
C TYR A 127 -0.26 -8.90 3.40
N THR A 128 -1.33 -9.61 3.08
CA THR A 128 -2.69 -9.28 3.53
C THR A 128 -3.39 -10.51 4.10
N THR A 129 -4.30 -10.31 5.06
CA THR A 129 -5.07 -11.40 5.68
C THR A 129 -6.10 -11.98 4.71
N ASP A 130 -6.36 -13.28 4.85
CA ASP A 130 -7.42 -14.04 4.19
C ASP A 130 -8.44 -14.62 5.19
N GLU A 131 -8.24 -14.41 6.49
CA GLU A 131 -9.09 -14.99 7.56
C GLU A 131 -10.47 -14.35 7.67
N GLN A 132 -10.69 -13.21 7.02
CA GLN A 132 -11.91 -12.42 7.11
C GLN A 132 -12.65 -12.47 5.76
N ARG A 133 -13.14 -13.65 5.38
CA ARG A 133 -13.80 -13.89 4.09
C ARG A 133 -14.96 -12.91 3.85
N GLY A 134 -15.05 -12.38 2.63
CA GLY A 134 -16.07 -11.40 2.24
C GLY A 134 -15.82 -9.97 2.75
N LYS A 135 -14.66 -9.73 3.40
CA LYS A 135 -14.20 -8.39 3.77
C LYS A 135 -12.97 -7.99 2.95
N SER A 136 -12.58 -6.71 3.05
CA SER A 136 -11.33 -6.25 2.45
C SER A 136 -10.13 -6.97 3.08
N ARG A 137 -9.13 -7.27 2.26
CA ARG A 137 -7.90 -7.94 2.70
C ARG A 137 -6.97 -6.91 3.32
N VAL A 138 -7.07 -6.73 4.63
CA VAL A 138 -6.26 -5.75 5.38
C VAL A 138 -4.79 -6.22 5.42
N CYS A 139 -3.87 -5.26 5.29
CA CYS A 139 -2.42 -5.49 5.35
C CYS A 139 -2.01 -6.12 6.70
N LEU A 140 -1.22 -7.19 6.65
CA LEU A 140 -0.52 -7.82 7.77
C LEU A 140 0.93 -7.32 7.89
N GLY A 141 1.46 -6.71 6.84
CA GLY A 141 2.81 -6.20 6.82
C GLY A 141 3.43 -6.18 5.43
N GLY A 142 4.71 -5.91 5.38
CA GLY A 142 5.51 -5.98 4.16
C GLY A 142 6.99 -6.10 4.45
N THR A 143 7.74 -6.65 3.50
CA THR A 143 9.19 -6.86 3.61
C THR A 143 9.93 -6.13 2.51
N TYR A 144 11.12 -5.65 2.86
CA TYR A 144 11.96 -4.80 2.05
C TYR A 144 13.41 -5.33 2.05
N PRO A 145 14.14 -5.23 0.93
CA PRO A 145 13.61 -4.95 -0.41
C PRO A 145 12.69 -6.09 -0.91
N SER A 146 11.84 -5.80 -1.89
CA SER A 146 11.00 -6.81 -2.54
C SER A 146 11.84 -7.94 -3.13
N LYS A 147 11.34 -9.18 -3.02
CA LYS A 147 11.92 -10.37 -3.64
C LYS A 147 11.86 -10.38 -5.18
N HIS A 148 11.24 -9.35 -5.77
CA HIS A 148 11.10 -9.11 -7.21
C HIS A 148 11.85 -7.86 -7.68
N MET A 149 12.68 -7.26 -6.82
CA MET A 149 13.40 -6.02 -7.09
C MET A 149 14.13 -6.03 -8.43
N ASP A 150 14.94 -7.06 -8.70
CA ASP A 150 15.77 -7.10 -9.90
C ASP A 150 14.94 -7.16 -11.19
N GLU A 151 13.84 -7.90 -11.17
CA GLU A 151 12.94 -7.98 -12.32
C GLU A 151 12.21 -6.66 -12.52
N TYR A 152 11.76 -6.04 -11.43
CA TYR A 152 11.11 -4.74 -11.44
C TYR A 152 12.03 -3.64 -12.03
N MET A 153 13.30 -3.61 -11.60
CA MET A 153 14.29 -2.64 -12.09
C MET A 153 14.56 -2.81 -13.58
N LYS A 154 14.56 -4.05 -14.09
CA LYS A 154 14.78 -4.36 -15.50
C LYS A 154 13.57 -4.05 -16.38
N ARG A 155 12.36 -4.28 -15.88
CA ARG A 155 11.15 -4.33 -16.72
C ARG A 155 10.26 -3.10 -16.62
N MET A 156 10.19 -2.48 -15.44
CA MET A 156 9.17 -1.46 -15.17
C MET A 156 9.74 -0.12 -14.69
N HIS A 157 10.83 -0.13 -13.92
CA HIS A 157 11.37 1.09 -13.31
C HIS A 157 11.63 2.22 -14.31
N PHE A 158 12.32 1.92 -15.43
CA PHE A 158 12.64 2.93 -16.44
C PHE A 158 11.39 3.56 -17.07
N ASN A 159 10.37 2.75 -17.35
CA ASN A 159 9.10 3.23 -17.90
C ASN A 159 8.37 4.14 -16.91
N ALA A 160 8.37 3.79 -15.62
CA ALA A 160 7.78 4.60 -14.56
C ALA A 160 8.49 5.96 -14.40
N VAL A 161 9.82 5.97 -14.32
CA VAL A 161 10.60 7.22 -14.23
C VAL A 161 10.37 8.11 -15.46
N ARG A 162 10.31 7.53 -16.67
CA ARG A 162 9.97 8.25 -17.90
C ARG A 162 8.58 8.88 -17.82
N MET A 163 7.58 8.12 -17.36
CA MET A 163 6.22 8.61 -17.15
C MET A 163 6.20 9.80 -16.17
N PHE A 164 6.86 9.67 -15.00
CA PHE A 164 6.89 10.74 -13.99
C PHE A 164 7.52 12.02 -14.51
N LYS A 165 8.62 11.90 -15.27
CA LYS A 165 9.31 13.03 -15.89
C LYS A 165 8.41 13.75 -16.89
N GLU A 166 7.71 13.03 -17.76
CA GLU A 166 6.82 13.61 -18.77
C GLU A 166 5.54 14.21 -18.19
N ILE A 167 5.02 13.64 -17.09
CA ILE A 167 3.95 14.26 -16.30
C ILE A 167 4.41 15.59 -15.68
N GLY A 168 5.71 15.75 -15.46
CA GLY A 168 6.33 16.95 -14.90
C GLY A 168 6.45 16.92 -13.38
N ILE A 169 6.58 15.73 -12.77
CA ILE A 169 6.82 15.60 -11.33
C ILE A 169 8.22 16.12 -11.02
N LYS A 170 8.31 17.12 -10.15
CA LYS A 170 9.59 17.65 -9.67
C LYS A 170 9.90 17.26 -8.23
N ASN A 171 8.87 17.29 -7.40
CA ASN A 171 8.97 17.29 -5.95
C ASN A 171 7.84 16.44 -5.37
N GLY A 172 8.07 15.87 -4.19
CA GLY A 172 7.06 15.13 -3.45
C GLY A 172 7.33 13.63 -3.37
N ILE A 173 6.28 12.86 -3.11
CA ILE A 173 6.35 11.44 -2.81
C ILE A 173 5.24 10.73 -3.59
N LEU A 174 5.57 9.61 -4.23
CA LEU A 174 4.61 8.78 -4.96
C LEU A 174 4.74 7.33 -4.53
N MET A 175 3.61 6.67 -4.38
CA MET A 175 3.56 5.21 -4.38
C MET A 175 2.76 4.73 -5.59
N LEU A 176 3.28 3.72 -6.27
CA LEU A 176 2.48 2.85 -7.13
C LEU A 176 2.25 1.55 -6.37
N SER A 177 0.99 1.13 -6.24
CA SER A 177 0.64 -0.21 -5.77
C SER A 177 0.42 -1.12 -6.96
N GLY A 178 0.94 -2.34 -6.87
CA GLY A 178 0.90 -3.28 -7.96
C GLY A 178 0.86 -4.73 -7.51
N PHE A 179 0.52 -5.60 -8.45
CA PHE A 179 0.63 -7.04 -8.30
C PHE A 179 1.75 -7.59 -9.16
N TYR A 180 2.37 -8.68 -8.71
CA TYR A 180 3.32 -9.47 -9.49
C TYR A 180 2.74 -10.85 -9.80
N GLU A 181 2.66 -11.21 -11.08
CA GLU A 181 2.21 -12.53 -11.54
C GLU A 181 3.01 -12.97 -12.76
N ASN A 182 3.71 -14.12 -12.65
CA ASN A 182 4.42 -14.74 -13.78
C ASN A 182 5.38 -13.80 -14.53
N GLY A 183 6.09 -12.94 -13.80
CA GLY A 183 7.03 -11.96 -14.35
C GLY A 183 6.40 -10.62 -14.76
N GLU A 184 5.06 -10.52 -14.80
CA GLU A 184 4.38 -9.28 -15.13
C GLU A 184 4.03 -8.47 -13.87
N PHE A 185 4.12 -7.15 -13.99
CA PHE A 185 3.72 -6.19 -12.97
C PHE A 185 2.43 -5.47 -13.39
N TYR A 186 1.41 -5.50 -12.54
CA TYR A 186 0.11 -4.88 -12.80
C TYR A 186 -0.18 -3.78 -11.78
N VAL A 187 -0.09 -2.51 -12.18
CA VAL A 187 -0.44 -1.39 -11.29
C VAL A 187 -1.96 -1.26 -11.14
N TYR A 188 -2.40 -0.94 -9.93
CA TYR A 188 -3.84 -0.83 -9.64
C TYR A 188 -4.23 0.39 -8.83
N ASP A 189 -3.29 0.97 -8.10
CA ASP A 189 -3.54 2.17 -7.32
C ASP A 189 -2.28 3.01 -7.19
N THR A 190 -2.48 4.26 -6.80
CA THR A 190 -1.41 5.23 -6.64
C THR A 190 -1.72 6.20 -5.51
N GLY A 191 -0.68 6.79 -4.93
CA GLY A 191 -0.84 7.89 -4.01
C GLY A 191 0.30 8.89 -4.16
N PHE A 192 -0.01 10.10 -4.62
CA PHE A 192 0.96 11.19 -4.72
C PHE A 192 1.03 12.00 -3.42
N ARG A 193 1.39 11.30 -2.34
CA ARG A 193 1.46 11.79 -0.96
C ARG A 193 2.34 10.88 -0.11
N LEU A 194 2.61 11.30 1.12
CA LEU A 194 3.12 10.40 2.15
C LEU A 194 2.15 9.23 2.37
N GLN A 195 2.70 8.03 2.57
CA GLN A 195 1.92 6.79 2.60
C GLN A 195 1.59 6.33 4.02
N GLY A 196 0.40 5.75 4.17
CA GLY A 196 -0.14 5.32 5.46
C GLY A 196 0.63 4.15 6.06
N GLU A 197 1.26 3.32 5.22
CA GLU A 197 2.16 2.25 5.60
C GLU A 197 3.43 2.76 6.28
N ALA A 198 3.71 4.06 6.18
CA ALA A 198 4.82 4.78 6.78
C ALA A 198 6.23 4.25 6.45
N PRO A 199 6.56 3.96 5.16
CA PRO A 199 7.91 3.60 4.76
C PRO A 199 8.96 4.67 5.13
N HIS A 200 8.54 5.92 5.30
CA HIS A 200 9.39 7.03 5.74
C HIS A 200 10.12 6.76 7.07
N LEU A 201 9.56 5.94 7.97
CA LEU A 201 10.25 5.58 9.23
C LEU A 201 11.48 4.71 8.97
N LEU A 202 11.35 3.73 8.06
CA LEU A 202 12.44 2.86 7.63
C LEU A 202 13.50 3.67 6.86
N LEU A 203 13.05 4.52 5.94
CA LEU A 203 13.94 5.38 5.15
C LEU A 203 14.69 6.37 6.04
N GLN A 204 14.05 6.96 7.05
CA GLN A 204 14.72 7.84 8.01
C GLN A 204 15.84 7.10 8.76
N LYS A 205 15.59 5.87 9.22
CA LYS A 205 16.61 5.05 9.90
C LYS A 205 17.81 4.73 9.00
N ILE A 206 17.58 4.45 7.72
CA ILE A 206 18.60 3.95 6.78
C ILE A 206 19.35 5.09 6.05
N TYR A 207 18.64 6.15 5.68
CA TYR A 207 19.15 7.26 4.88
C TYR A 207 19.40 8.54 5.69
N GLY A 208 18.80 8.67 6.87
CA GLY A 208 19.07 9.76 7.80
C GLY A 208 18.33 11.07 7.51
N TYR A 209 17.22 11.04 6.76
CA TYR A 209 16.37 12.20 6.55
C TYR A 209 14.88 11.85 6.73
N ASP A 210 14.08 12.79 7.24
CA ASP A 210 12.64 12.59 7.46
C ASP A 210 11.83 13.19 6.30
N GLN A 211 11.11 12.32 5.57
CA GLN A 211 10.23 12.73 4.48
C GLN A 211 9.03 13.56 4.94
N ARG A 212 8.59 13.45 6.19
CA ARG A 212 7.57 14.35 6.76
C ARG A 212 8.12 15.76 6.90
N GLU A 213 9.33 15.89 7.44
CA GLU A 213 10.01 17.19 7.55
C GLU A 213 10.22 17.80 6.17
N MET A 214 10.67 17.00 5.19
CA MET A 214 10.80 17.40 3.79
C MET A 214 9.51 18.03 3.24
N LEU A 215 8.37 17.35 3.40
CA LEU A 215 7.08 17.83 2.88
C LEU A 215 6.56 19.06 3.64
N ILE A 216 6.73 19.11 4.97
CA ILE A 216 6.36 20.27 5.79
C ILE A 216 7.18 21.49 5.37
N ARG A 217 8.50 21.32 5.23
CA ARG A 217 9.40 22.38 4.80
C ARG A 217 9.01 22.89 3.41
N PHE A 218 8.76 21.99 2.46
CA PHE A 218 8.30 22.39 1.13
C PHE A 218 7.00 23.19 1.19
N ALA A 219 6.00 22.75 1.97
CA ALA A 219 4.73 23.45 2.09
C ALA A 219 4.88 24.89 2.64
N LEU A 220 5.88 25.11 3.50
CA LEU A 220 6.14 26.42 4.12
C LEU A 220 7.05 27.32 3.28
N THR A 221 8.01 26.77 2.53
CA THR A 221 9.08 27.54 1.91
C THR A 221 9.20 27.37 0.40
N GLY A 222 8.53 26.37 -0.17
CA GLY A 222 8.73 25.94 -1.56
C GLY A 222 10.03 25.15 -1.80
N ASN A 223 10.73 24.74 -0.74
CA ASN A 223 11.98 23.99 -0.83
C ASN A 223 12.04 22.84 0.21
N GLU A 224 12.54 21.68 -0.20
CA GLU A 224 12.67 20.45 0.60
C GLU A 224 13.76 20.49 1.67
N GLY A 225 14.68 21.46 1.59
CA GLY A 225 15.86 21.57 2.44
C GLY A 225 17.09 20.87 1.87
N GLU A 226 18.26 21.33 2.30
CA GLU A 226 19.56 20.81 1.84
C GLU A 226 19.92 19.45 2.43
N SER A 227 19.34 19.08 3.59
CA SER A 227 19.56 17.79 4.25
C SER A 227 19.04 16.60 3.45
N VAL A 228 18.07 16.83 2.55
CA VAL A 228 17.50 15.80 1.68
C VAL A 228 18.44 15.54 0.50
N ASN A 229 19.18 14.45 0.57
CA ASN A 229 20.09 14.03 -0.50
C ASN A 229 19.65 12.68 -1.09
N LEU A 230 18.83 12.74 -2.15
CA LEU A 230 18.29 11.56 -2.82
C LEU A 230 19.36 10.73 -3.54
N TYR A 231 20.55 11.28 -3.84
CA TYR A 231 21.65 10.51 -4.44
C TYR A 231 22.28 9.50 -3.49
N LYS A 232 22.00 9.60 -2.19
CA LYS A 232 22.40 8.61 -1.19
C LYS A 232 21.40 7.45 -1.05
N GLU A 233 20.26 7.55 -1.74
CA GLU A 233 19.26 6.48 -1.77
C GLU A 233 19.60 5.44 -2.83
N ASP A 234 19.17 4.23 -2.55
CA ASP A 234 19.22 3.11 -3.47
C ASP A 234 18.01 2.21 -3.20
N PRO A 235 17.37 1.61 -4.20
CA PRO A 235 16.19 0.77 -3.95
C PRO A 235 16.50 -0.48 -3.10
N TYR A 236 17.79 -0.82 -2.92
CA TYR A 236 18.29 -1.95 -2.15
C TYR A 236 18.62 -1.60 -0.69
N MET A 237 18.16 -0.44 -0.19
CA MET A 237 18.19 -0.09 1.23
C MET A 237 19.59 -0.14 1.88
N LYS A 238 20.65 0.20 1.12
CA LYS A 238 22.07 0.06 1.56
C LYS A 238 22.43 -1.33 2.07
N GLY A 239 21.81 -2.36 1.48
CA GLY A 239 22.00 -3.76 1.89
C GLY A 239 21.32 -4.13 3.20
N LYS A 240 20.52 -3.24 3.80
CA LYS A 240 19.68 -3.57 4.96
C LYS A 240 18.42 -4.30 4.53
N TRP A 241 17.87 -5.05 5.45
CA TRP A 241 16.58 -5.72 5.33
C TRP A 241 15.61 -5.05 6.29
N ALA A 242 14.38 -4.82 5.85
CA ALA A 242 13.39 -4.17 6.70
C ALA A 242 12.02 -4.83 6.59
N ALA A 243 11.20 -4.62 7.60
CA ALA A 243 9.80 -5.05 7.58
C ALA A 243 8.90 -4.05 8.29
N THR A 244 7.65 -4.05 7.89
CA THR A 244 6.55 -3.56 8.73
C THR A 244 5.67 -4.76 9.08
N VAL A 245 5.34 -4.94 10.36
CA VAL A 245 4.50 -6.04 10.86
C VAL A 245 3.28 -5.45 11.56
N TRP A 246 2.08 -5.82 11.11
CA TRP A 246 0.82 -5.27 11.60
C TRP A 246 0.09 -6.33 12.41
N PHE A 247 -0.28 -5.98 13.64
CA PHE A 247 -1.01 -6.85 14.54
C PHE A 247 -2.49 -6.51 14.44
N LEU A 248 -3.26 -7.36 13.76
CA LEU A 248 -4.69 -7.14 13.50
C LEU A 248 -5.51 -7.88 14.55
N LEU A 249 -6.59 -7.25 15.00
CA LEU A 249 -7.47 -7.80 16.01
C LEU A 249 -8.80 -8.28 15.41
N ARG A 250 -9.34 -9.32 16.02
CA ARG A 250 -10.75 -9.71 15.92
C ARG A 250 -11.60 -8.79 16.79
N LYS A 251 -12.91 -8.91 16.62
CA LYS A 251 -13.89 -8.17 17.43
C LYS A 251 -13.74 -8.53 18.91
N GLY A 252 -13.75 -7.53 19.78
CA GLY A 252 -13.73 -7.71 21.23
C GLY A 252 -13.17 -6.49 21.97
N ARG A 253 -13.28 -6.49 23.29
CA ARG A 253 -12.61 -5.52 24.17
C ARG A 253 -11.24 -6.05 24.54
N ILE A 254 -10.21 -5.21 24.41
CA ILE A 254 -8.83 -5.54 24.77
C ILE A 254 -8.70 -5.50 26.29
N THR A 255 -8.43 -6.63 26.93
CA THR A 255 -8.21 -6.69 28.39
C THR A 255 -6.75 -6.78 28.77
N LYS A 256 -5.91 -7.34 27.89
CA LYS A 256 -4.49 -7.49 28.13
C LYS A 256 -3.70 -7.55 26.82
N VAL A 257 -2.56 -6.86 26.77
CA VAL A 257 -1.58 -6.93 25.68
C VAL A 257 -0.24 -7.39 26.24
N GLU A 258 0.34 -8.44 25.67
CA GLU A 258 1.63 -9.00 26.04
C GLU A 258 2.58 -9.01 24.84
N GLY A 259 3.89 -9.05 25.10
CA GLY A 259 4.94 -9.27 24.11
C GLY A 259 5.64 -8.01 23.61
N PHE A 260 5.18 -6.83 24.02
CA PHE A 260 5.84 -5.54 23.74
C PHE A 260 6.70 -5.04 24.91
N GLU A 261 6.86 -5.84 25.97
CA GLU A 261 7.75 -5.50 27.07
C GLU A 261 9.18 -5.37 26.55
N ASP A 262 9.87 -4.31 26.98
CA ASP A 262 11.26 -4.01 26.64
C ASP A 262 11.53 -3.82 25.13
N ILE A 263 10.50 -3.52 24.33
CA ILE A 263 10.63 -3.33 22.88
C ILE A 263 11.65 -2.25 22.51
N GLU A 264 11.81 -1.23 23.36
CA GLU A 264 12.77 -0.14 23.19
C GLU A 264 14.23 -0.59 23.34
N LYS A 265 14.48 -1.76 23.92
CA LYS A 265 15.81 -2.36 24.07
C LYS A 265 16.22 -3.17 22.84
N ASP A 266 15.28 -3.53 21.97
CA ASP A 266 15.57 -4.26 20.73
C ASP A 266 16.08 -3.30 19.65
N SER A 267 17.37 -3.37 19.35
CA SER A 267 18.03 -2.50 18.37
C SER A 267 17.52 -2.67 16.94
N ARG A 268 16.83 -3.77 16.64
CA ARG A 268 16.19 -4.04 15.34
C ARG A 268 14.92 -3.22 15.16
N VAL A 269 14.28 -2.79 16.26
CA VAL A 269 13.04 -2.01 16.24
C VAL A 269 13.34 -0.55 15.93
N VAL A 270 12.73 -0.05 14.85
CA VAL A 270 12.79 1.36 14.47
C VAL A 270 11.66 2.15 15.11
N ALA A 271 10.45 1.59 15.11
CA ALA A 271 9.26 2.22 15.67
C ALA A 271 8.19 1.20 16.00
N ASN A 272 7.39 1.49 17.02
CA ASN A 272 6.16 0.77 17.36
C ASN A 272 5.01 1.79 17.38
N VAL A 273 4.16 1.78 16.35
CA VAL A 273 3.07 2.74 16.20
C VAL A 273 1.77 2.13 16.70
N VAL A 274 1.53 2.30 18.00
CA VAL A 274 0.34 1.82 18.70
C VAL A 274 -0.89 2.63 18.28
N ARG A 275 -1.98 1.93 17.97
CA ARG A 275 -3.27 2.50 17.53
C ARG A 275 -4.42 2.16 18.47
N LEU A 276 -4.33 1.02 19.16
CA LEU A 276 -5.28 0.57 20.17
C LEU A 276 -4.50 0.13 21.41
N ALA A 277 -5.12 0.25 22.59
CA ALA A 277 -4.53 -0.09 23.88
C ALA A 277 -5.50 -0.94 24.72
N GLU A 278 -5.02 -1.43 25.86
CA GLU A 278 -5.89 -2.07 26.86
C GLU A 278 -7.04 -1.15 27.26
N GLY A 279 -8.25 -1.71 27.30
CA GLY A 279 -9.50 -0.98 27.52
C GLY A 279 -10.27 -0.64 26.24
N ASP A 280 -9.60 -0.51 25.10
CA ASP A 280 -10.25 -0.22 23.81
C ASP A 280 -11.12 -1.38 23.33
N GLU A 281 -12.12 -1.06 22.51
CA GLU A 281 -13.02 -2.02 21.89
C GLU A 281 -12.85 -2.02 20.37
N VAL A 282 -12.74 -3.22 19.79
CA VAL A 282 -12.78 -3.44 18.34
C VAL A 282 -14.20 -3.89 17.98
N PRO A 283 -15.03 -2.99 17.44
CA PRO A 283 -16.40 -3.31 17.12
C PRO A 283 -16.51 -4.01 15.74
N GLN A 284 -17.68 -4.57 15.44
CA GLN A 284 -17.88 -5.42 14.26
C GLN A 284 -17.65 -4.69 12.93
N GLU A 285 -17.91 -3.38 12.90
CA GLU A 285 -17.76 -2.51 11.73
C GLU A 285 -16.29 -2.20 11.38
N TRP A 286 -15.36 -2.46 12.30
CA TRP A 286 -13.92 -2.32 12.01
C TRP A 286 -13.33 -3.58 11.37
N ILE A 287 -14.05 -4.69 11.42
CA ILE A 287 -13.59 -5.97 10.86
C ILE A 287 -13.46 -5.87 9.34
N GLY A 288 -12.23 -6.07 8.85
CA GLY A 288 -11.89 -5.84 7.45
C GLY A 288 -11.53 -4.40 7.10
N ASN A 289 -11.26 -3.56 8.10
CA ASN A 289 -10.75 -2.21 7.94
C ASN A 289 -9.43 -2.05 8.69
N GLU A 290 -8.56 -1.12 8.28
CA GLU A 290 -7.33 -0.81 9.01
C GLU A 290 -7.56 -0.33 10.46
N LYS A 291 -8.78 0.08 10.82
CA LYS A 291 -9.12 0.43 12.21
C LYS A 291 -8.94 -0.73 13.20
N GLN A 292 -8.96 -1.98 12.74
CA GLN A 292 -8.73 -3.16 13.61
C GLN A 292 -7.24 -3.41 13.95
N VAL A 293 -6.33 -2.57 13.47
CA VAL A 293 -4.89 -2.72 13.73
C VAL A 293 -4.58 -2.25 15.14
N LEU A 294 -4.03 -3.14 15.97
CA LEU A 294 -3.51 -2.83 17.30
C LEU A 294 -2.27 -1.93 17.20
N THR A 295 -1.27 -2.39 16.47
CA THR A 295 0.00 -1.68 16.30
C THR A 295 0.69 -2.05 14.99
N ARG A 296 1.58 -1.17 14.55
CA ARG A 296 2.49 -1.38 13.43
C ARG A 296 3.92 -1.32 13.93
N LEU A 297 4.62 -2.45 13.82
CA LEU A 297 6.02 -2.58 14.18
C LEU A 297 6.91 -2.40 12.95
N TYR A 298 7.94 -1.58 13.07
CA TYR A 298 8.90 -1.31 12.00
C TYR A 298 10.26 -1.86 12.40
N LEU A 299 10.82 -2.74 11.58
CA LEU A 299 12.06 -3.47 11.84
C LEU A 299 13.09 -3.15 10.76
N VAL A 300 14.36 -3.02 11.16
CA VAL A 300 15.52 -2.95 10.27
C VAL A 300 16.60 -3.88 10.81
N CYS A 301 17.13 -4.73 9.95
CA CYS A 301 18.12 -5.75 10.24
C CYS A 301 19.24 -5.72 9.20
N ASP A 302 20.38 -6.32 9.54
CA ASP A 302 21.56 -6.37 8.69
C ASP A 302 21.46 -7.50 7.66
N THR A 303 20.76 -8.57 8.00
CA THR A 303 20.56 -9.73 7.13
C THR A 303 19.09 -10.11 7.00
N LYS A 304 18.80 -10.84 5.93
CA LYS A 304 17.48 -11.38 5.65
C LYS A 304 17.05 -12.40 6.72
N GLU A 305 17.99 -13.19 7.20
CA GLU A 305 17.78 -14.24 8.21
C GLU A 305 17.51 -13.63 9.59
N GLU A 306 18.21 -12.55 9.93
CA GLU A 306 17.93 -11.78 11.15
C GLU A 306 16.54 -11.15 11.08
N LEU A 307 16.16 -10.57 9.95
CA LEU A 307 14.82 -10.02 9.75
C LEU A 307 13.75 -11.10 9.89
N ALA A 308 13.96 -12.27 9.28
CA ALA A 308 13.02 -13.38 9.38
C ALA A 308 12.82 -13.83 10.84
N THR A 309 13.93 -13.94 11.56
CA THR A 309 13.92 -14.30 12.98
C THR A 309 13.15 -13.25 13.79
N ALA A 310 13.43 -11.96 13.58
CA ALA A 310 12.76 -10.88 14.28
C ALA A 310 11.24 -10.86 14.01
N ILE A 311 10.81 -10.98 12.75
CA ILE A 311 9.38 -11.03 12.41
C ILE A 311 8.71 -12.21 13.12
N GLN A 312 9.32 -13.40 13.04
CA GLN A 312 8.76 -14.61 13.65
C GLN A 312 8.67 -14.49 15.17
N GLU A 313 9.73 -13.98 15.82
CA GLU A 313 9.76 -13.71 17.25
C GLU A 313 8.59 -12.82 17.68
N TYR A 314 8.34 -11.69 17.00
CA TYR A 314 7.24 -10.80 17.37
C TYR A 314 5.86 -11.39 17.04
N GLN A 315 5.70 -12.13 15.92
CA GLN A 315 4.44 -12.82 15.62
C GLN A 315 4.10 -13.89 16.68
N ASP A 316 5.11 -14.53 17.26
CA ASP A 316 4.94 -15.56 18.29
C ASP A 316 4.81 -14.98 19.70
N LYS A 317 5.60 -13.96 20.03
CA LYS A 317 5.67 -13.32 21.36
C LYS A 317 4.42 -12.51 21.66
N VAL A 318 3.89 -11.77 20.69
CA VAL A 318 2.76 -10.87 20.93
C VAL A 318 1.47 -11.67 21.12
N LYS A 319 0.72 -11.33 22.17
CA LYS A 319 -0.59 -11.90 22.51
C LYS A 319 -1.52 -10.78 22.98
N VAL A 320 -2.80 -10.90 22.62
CA VAL A 320 -3.82 -9.90 22.95
C VAL A 320 -5.07 -10.64 23.36
N TYR A 321 -5.62 -10.34 24.53
CA TYR A 321 -6.73 -11.11 25.09
C TYR A 321 -8.01 -10.28 25.20
N ASP A 322 -9.15 -10.95 25.03
CA ASP A 322 -10.46 -10.39 25.29
C ASP A 322 -10.95 -10.65 26.73
N GLU A 323 -12.17 -10.22 27.05
CA GLU A 323 -12.80 -10.45 28.36
C GLU A 323 -13.03 -11.93 28.70
N ALA A 324 -13.09 -12.80 27.70
CA ALA A 324 -13.21 -14.24 27.86
C ALA A 324 -11.84 -14.95 27.87
N GLY A 325 -10.73 -14.21 27.77
CA GLY A 325 -9.37 -14.75 27.73
C GLY A 325 -8.97 -15.36 26.39
N ASN A 326 -9.72 -15.10 25.31
CA ASN A 326 -9.36 -15.58 23.97
C ASN A 326 -8.32 -14.68 23.32
N ASN A 327 -7.41 -15.26 22.52
CA ASN A 327 -6.49 -14.49 21.71
C ASN A 327 -7.24 -13.77 20.58
N MET A 328 -7.16 -12.44 20.57
CA MET A 328 -7.80 -11.58 19.58
C MET A 328 -7.01 -11.45 18.27
N LEU A 329 -5.73 -11.83 18.24
CA LEU A 329 -4.91 -11.63 17.05
C LEU A 329 -5.37 -12.47 15.86
N LEU A 330 -5.34 -11.85 14.67
CA LEU A 330 -5.26 -12.56 13.42
C LEU A 330 -3.88 -13.21 13.26
N LYS A 331 -3.83 -14.27 12.47
CA LYS A 331 -2.60 -14.91 12.03
C LYS A 331 -1.81 -13.90 11.18
N GLY A 332 -0.52 -13.76 11.51
CA GLY A 332 0.44 -13.02 10.71
C GLY A 332 0.72 -13.69 9.35
N PHE A 333 1.69 -13.16 8.61
CA PHE A 333 2.07 -13.72 7.31
C PHE A 333 3.16 -14.80 7.45
N ASP A 334 3.27 -15.66 6.43
CA ASP A 334 4.30 -16.70 6.37
C ASP A 334 5.67 -16.07 6.05
N VAL A 335 6.54 -16.04 7.07
CA VAL A 335 7.85 -15.39 6.99
C VAL A 335 8.79 -16.10 6.02
N LYS A 336 8.74 -17.43 5.93
CA LYS A 336 9.62 -18.20 5.03
C LYS A 336 9.24 -17.95 3.57
N LYS A 337 7.93 -17.97 3.29
CA LYS A 337 7.41 -17.61 1.96
C LYS A 337 7.68 -16.15 1.60
N ALA A 338 7.56 -15.25 2.56
CA ALA A 338 7.81 -13.82 2.38
C ALA A 338 9.26 -13.56 1.93
N LEU A 339 10.23 -14.14 2.64
CA LEU A 339 11.65 -13.88 2.45
C LEU A 339 12.39 -14.92 1.58
N LYS A 340 11.68 -15.89 0.97
CA LYS A 340 12.26 -16.99 0.18
C LYS A 340 13.40 -17.68 0.95
N LEU A 341 13.08 -18.19 2.15
CA LEU A 341 13.99 -18.90 3.05
C LEU A 341 13.71 -20.40 3.13
#